data_AF-A0A2X0MI21-F1
#
_entry.id   AF-A0A2X0MI21-F1
#
_cell.length_a   1.000
_cell.length_b   1.000
_cell.length_c   1.000
_cell.angle_alpha   90.00
_cell.angle_beta   90.00
_cell.angle_gamma   90.00
#
_symmetry.space_group_name_H-M   'P 1'
#
loop_
_entity.id
_entity.type
_entity.pdbx_description
1 polymer ?
#
loop_
_entity_poly.entity_id
_entity_poly.type
_entity_poly.pdbx_seq_one_letter_code
_entity_poly.pdbx_strand_id
1 'polypeptide(L)'
;MSSAMPSSLSIFDLLCVGFGPASLALAVALVEQNQQAQSVTPNVYSSLGGLQEALRDGSELRNRGSEPNAASADPADRPGIKSTSGPIKVCFIEKHDTFRWHPGMMLDGSTMQISFLKDLATLRNPQSAYTFLSYLASFTPSRLVSFISRETFTPSRREYTDYLAWAARKVEAELESQNGEFGYGEEVVGVEGVMETGADVKLVKVTSRSVATGELKQRLVRNLVLSTGGYARLPKALNAPGIRATGRVIHSSVFLDRVQGMIDSCLSSLPASRPLKLASFGSGQSAAETFLAVSRELAARLPHDIAHRPEITLFIRKATLRPADDSPFSNEVFDPAMSQAVYGLEPRGRQIVMSDAKATNYSVVNPKTLLSIYEAMYAQQVEEDIAKRDGTLDSLKRSPKLIIHPYTELVGATTSGASPSSLTLVLRNLVASTVHSEEFDAVVCGTGYDRQAWKGLLFSKSAEDLTATPSETVPLATLFELVQTPSPLDWPSPSEALHASDLSDRSQSHSRETTSANESPLFSNSAVSSSAASSPAPSRGSYQKADKTSSNDYGVTESYRLRLPTKTVDGGDFKPRIWLQGSCESTHGISDSLLSVLAVRSGEVVADFMKEGSFD
;
A
#
# COMPACT_ATOMS: atom_id res chain seq x y z
N MET A 1 24.64 -2.84 42.76
CA MET A 1 24.81 -4.26 42.37
C MET A 1 24.25 -4.38 40.96
N SER A 2 25.14 -4.59 39.99
CA SER A 2 24.81 -4.70 38.58
C SER A 2 23.98 -5.96 38.36
N SER A 3 22.71 -5.80 38.02
CA SER A 3 21.93 -6.83 37.35
C SER A 3 22.60 -7.07 36.01
N ALA A 4 23.25 -8.22 35.84
CA ALA A 4 23.75 -8.62 34.54
C ALA A 4 22.53 -8.91 33.66
N MET A 5 22.41 -8.21 32.53
CA MET A 5 21.50 -8.56 31.43
C MET A 5 21.47 -10.08 31.25
N PRO A 6 20.29 -10.71 31.12
CA PRO A 6 20.22 -12.16 30.97
C PRO A 6 21.09 -12.57 29.79
N SER A 7 22.17 -13.28 30.10
CA SER A 7 23.23 -13.73 29.18
C SER A 7 22.75 -14.75 28.14
N SER A 8 21.43 -14.88 27.94
CA SER A 8 20.77 -15.91 27.14
C SER A 8 20.01 -15.37 25.92
N LEU A 9 19.83 -14.06 25.75
CA LEU A 9 19.12 -13.51 24.58
C LEU A 9 20.08 -13.30 23.41
N SER A 10 19.75 -13.89 22.27
CA SER A 10 20.45 -13.66 21.01
C SER A 10 20.30 -12.20 20.57
N ILE A 11 21.43 -11.53 20.33
CA ILE A 11 21.44 -10.20 19.71
C ILE A 11 21.47 -10.39 18.18
N PHE A 12 20.61 -9.67 17.47
CA PHE A 12 20.60 -9.58 16.00
C PHE A 12 21.07 -8.21 15.53
N ASP A 13 21.69 -8.15 14.36
CA ASP A 13 22.10 -6.89 13.73
C ASP A 13 20.90 -6.16 13.11
N LEU A 14 19.95 -6.93 12.57
CA LEU A 14 18.76 -6.43 11.90
C LEU A 14 17.55 -7.33 12.18
N LEU A 15 16.42 -6.74 12.55
CA LEU A 15 15.13 -7.44 12.60
C LEU A 15 14.11 -6.78 11.69
N CYS A 16 13.43 -7.59 10.89
CA CYS A 16 12.38 -7.16 9.99
C CYS A 16 11.01 -7.58 10.52
N VAL A 17 10.11 -6.60 10.67
CA VAL A 17 8.72 -6.83 11.05
C VAL A 17 7.88 -7.02 9.79
N GLY A 18 7.30 -8.22 9.65
CA GLY A 18 6.62 -8.72 8.46
C GLY A 18 7.60 -9.46 7.53
N PHE A 19 7.15 -10.58 6.97
CA PHE A 19 7.89 -11.34 5.95
C PHE A 19 7.09 -11.48 4.65
N GLY A 20 6.47 -10.37 4.22
CA GLY A 20 5.90 -10.23 2.88
C GLY A 20 6.96 -9.93 1.80
N PRO A 21 6.53 -9.62 0.56
CA PRO A 21 7.44 -9.42 -0.58
C PRO A 21 8.57 -8.40 -0.35
N ALA A 22 8.31 -7.33 0.41
CA ALA A 22 9.31 -6.30 0.69
C ALA A 22 10.49 -6.85 1.52
N SER A 23 10.19 -7.46 2.68
CA SER A 23 11.20 -8.13 3.50
C SER A 23 11.81 -9.35 2.81
N LEU A 24 11.06 -10.05 1.97
CA LEU A 24 11.61 -11.14 1.17
C LEU A 24 12.65 -10.63 0.16
N ALA A 25 12.39 -9.53 -0.54
CA ALA A 25 13.38 -8.90 -1.41
C ALA A 25 14.60 -8.41 -0.62
N LEU A 26 14.40 -7.92 0.61
CA LEU A 26 15.48 -7.55 1.51
C LEU A 26 16.31 -8.76 1.93
N ALA A 27 15.68 -9.87 2.30
CA ALA A 27 16.36 -11.14 2.62
C ALA A 27 17.20 -11.63 1.44
N VAL A 28 16.67 -11.55 0.21
CA VAL A 28 17.41 -11.89 -1.02
C VAL A 28 18.63 -10.98 -1.18
N ALA A 29 18.49 -9.67 -0.98
CA ALA A 29 19.62 -8.74 -1.06
C ALA A 29 20.68 -8.99 0.03
N LEU A 30 20.25 -9.36 1.25
CA LEU A 30 21.14 -9.71 2.37
C LEU A 30 21.92 -11.00 2.10
N VAL A 31 21.26 -12.02 1.55
CA VAL A 31 21.92 -13.27 1.12
C VAL A 31 22.98 -12.99 0.07
N GLU A 32 22.65 -12.22 -0.96
CA GLU A 32 23.60 -11.86 -2.01
C GLU A 32 24.79 -11.06 -1.44
N GLN A 33 24.53 -10.13 -0.52
CA GLN A 33 25.56 -9.37 0.20
C GLN A 33 26.47 -10.28 1.06
N ASN A 34 25.91 -11.28 1.73
CA ASN A 34 26.67 -12.22 2.56
C ASN A 34 27.49 -13.21 1.70
N GLN A 35 26.99 -13.61 0.52
CA GLN A 35 27.66 -14.56 -0.38
C GLN A 35 28.74 -13.90 -1.26
N GLN A 36 28.56 -12.64 -1.64
CA GLN A 36 29.49 -11.87 -2.45
C GLN A 36 29.59 -10.44 -1.91
N ALA A 37 30.69 -10.11 -1.21
CA ALA A 37 31.00 -8.73 -0.82
C ALA A 37 31.37 -7.82 -2.01
N GLN A 38 31.06 -8.21 -3.24
CA GLN A 38 31.27 -7.37 -4.42
C GLN A 38 30.10 -6.39 -4.52
N SER A 39 30.41 -5.09 -4.50
CA SER A 39 29.41 -4.05 -4.77
C SER A 39 28.89 -4.24 -6.19
N VAL A 40 27.71 -4.85 -6.35
CA VAL A 40 26.96 -4.72 -7.59
C VAL A 40 26.67 -3.24 -7.73
N THR A 41 27.33 -2.58 -8.70
CA THR A 41 27.04 -1.19 -8.98
C THR A 41 25.55 -1.09 -9.32
N PRO A 42 24.81 -0.17 -8.69
CA PRO A 42 23.39 -0.02 -9.00
C PRO A 42 23.22 0.21 -10.50
N ASN A 43 22.33 -0.55 -11.13
CA ASN A 43 22.00 -0.32 -12.53
C ASN A 43 21.42 1.08 -12.68
N VAL A 44 21.94 1.83 -13.66
CA VAL A 44 21.35 3.10 -14.08
C VAL A 44 20.33 2.80 -15.17
N TYR A 45 19.05 3.01 -14.88
CA TYR A 45 17.99 2.82 -15.87
C TYR A 45 17.72 4.12 -16.61
N SER A 46 17.65 4.04 -17.93
CA SER A 46 17.17 5.12 -18.79
C SER A 46 15.64 5.15 -18.79
N SER A 47 15.06 6.36 -18.79
CA SER A 47 13.66 6.60 -19.15
C SER A 47 13.57 7.20 -20.55
N LEU A 48 12.45 6.99 -21.24
CA LEU A 48 12.20 7.58 -22.55
C LEU A 48 11.46 8.91 -22.43
N GLY A 49 10.60 9.06 -21.41
CA GLY A 49 9.70 10.20 -21.26
C GLY A 49 10.34 11.50 -20.74
N GLY A 50 11.64 11.51 -20.41
CA GLY A 50 12.29 12.67 -19.80
C GLY A 50 11.72 13.06 -18.43
N LEU A 51 10.85 12.22 -17.85
CA LEU A 51 10.05 12.54 -16.67
C LEU A 51 10.97 12.71 -15.45
N GLN A 52 11.90 11.78 -15.27
CA GLN A 52 12.85 11.76 -14.17
C GLN A 52 13.83 12.93 -14.30
N GLU A 53 14.27 13.25 -15.51
CA GLU A 53 15.09 14.42 -15.81
C GLU A 53 14.35 15.71 -15.44
N ALA A 54 13.10 15.89 -15.89
CA ALA A 54 12.31 17.07 -15.59
C ALA A 54 12.08 17.28 -14.08
N LEU A 55 12.00 16.20 -13.30
CA LEU A 55 11.85 16.27 -11.84
C LEU A 55 13.16 16.54 -11.11
N ARG A 56 14.30 16.16 -11.68
CA ARG A 56 15.63 16.46 -11.15
C ARG A 56 16.03 17.92 -11.43
N ASP A 57 15.51 18.52 -12.49
CA ASP A 57 16.04 19.74 -13.11
C ASP A 57 15.37 21.07 -12.68
N GLY A 58 15.00 21.19 -11.39
CA GLY A 58 14.57 22.49 -10.83
C GLY A 58 15.70 23.53 -10.72
N SER A 59 16.96 23.13 -10.92
CA SER A 59 18.14 23.99 -10.70
C SER A 59 19.23 23.93 -11.78
N GLU A 60 19.27 22.93 -12.67
CA GLU A 60 20.34 22.80 -13.66
C GLU A 60 20.01 23.41 -15.04
N LEU A 61 18.73 23.60 -15.38
CA LEU A 61 18.26 24.26 -16.61
C LEU A 61 18.71 25.73 -16.73
N ARG A 62 19.19 26.36 -15.64
CA ARG A 62 19.74 27.73 -15.67
C ARG A 62 21.22 27.81 -16.06
N ASN A 63 21.95 26.70 -16.05
CA ASN A 63 23.38 26.67 -16.35
C ASN A 63 23.70 25.63 -17.44
N ARG A 64 23.09 25.75 -18.62
CA ARG A 64 23.72 25.24 -19.85
C ARG A 64 24.80 26.21 -20.33
N GLY A 65 25.88 26.26 -19.56
CA GLY A 65 27.17 26.75 -20.02
C GLY A 65 28.16 25.61 -19.92
N SER A 66 28.54 25.06 -21.09
CA SER A 66 29.73 24.24 -21.36
C SER A 66 30.09 23.10 -20.37
N GLU A 67 30.02 21.86 -20.90
CA GLU A 67 30.55 20.58 -20.38
C GLU A 67 31.51 20.60 -19.17
N PRO A 68 31.50 19.53 -18.35
CA PRO A 68 32.70 19.04 -17.71
C PRO A 68 33.22 17.76 -18.38
N ASN A 69 34.47 17.86 -18.80
CA ASN A 69 35.37 16.75 -19.10
C ASN A 69 35.28 15.65 -18.04
N ALA A 70 35.27 14.40 -18.52
CA ALA A 70 35.70 13.24 -17.78
C ALA A 70 37.19 13.41 -17.40
N ALA A 71 37.47 13.75 -16.13
CA ALA A 71 38.80 13.68 -15.57
C ALA A 71 38.75 13.31 -14.07
N SER A 72 39.19 12.08 -13.79
CA SER A 72 39.83 11.62 -12.55
C SER A 72 39.29 12.16 -11.22
N ALA A 73 38.38 11.38 -10.60
CA ALA A 73 38.32 11.32 -9.14
C ALA A 73 39.34 10.27 -8.67
N ASP A 74 40.33 10.75 -7.92
CA ASP A 74 41.36 9.97 -7.23
C ASP A 74 40.72 8.89 -6.33
N PRO A 75 41.20 7.63 -6.28
CA PRO A 75 40.52 6.54 -5.56
C PRO A 75 40.57 6.61 -4.02
N ALA A 76 41.06 7.71 -3.44
CA ALA A 76 41.56 7.73 -2.06
C ALA A 76 40.61 8.33 -1.00
N ASP A 77 39.40 8.77 -1.34
CA ASP A 77 38.49 9.40 -0.35
C ASP A 77 37.10 8.74 -0.31
N ARG A 78 37.08 7.42 -0.13
CA ARG A 78 35.86 6.68 0.25
C ARG A 78 35.79 6.63 1.78
N PRO A 79 34.71 7.11 2.43
CA PRO A 79 34.52 6.87 3.86
C PRO A 79 34.54 5.36 4.10
N GLY A 80 35.46 4.92 4.96
CA GLY A 80 35.75 3.51 5.17
C GLY A 80 34.50 2.71 5.50
N ILE A 81 34.15 1.77 4.62
CA ILE A 81 33.22 0.70 4.93
C ILE A 81 33.85 -0.09 6.07
N LYS A 82 33.32 0.05 7.28
CA LYS A 82 33.69 -0.84 8.38
C LYS A 82 33.24 -2.24 7.99
N SER A 83 34.20 -3.09 7.63
CA SER A 83 33.99 -4.52 7.43
C SER A 83 33.44 -5.11 8.73
N THR A 84 32.15 -5.39 8.77
CA THR A 84 31.58 -6.28 9.80
C THR A 84 32.21 -7.65 9.59
N SER A 85 32.94 -8.16 10.59
CA SER A 85 33.80 -9.34 10.46
C SER A 85 33.04 -10.69 10.40
N GLY A 86 31.88 -10.73 9.75
CA GLY A 86 31.00 -11.90 9.65
C GLY A 86 29.68 -11.60 8.89
N PRO A 87 28.88 -12.63 8.58
CA PRO A 87 27.57 -12.45 7.95
C PRO A 87 26.63 -11.65 8.86
N ILE A 88 25.77 -10.82 8.25
CA ILE A 88 24.80 -10.00 9.00
C ILE A 88 23.77 -10.93 9.65
N LYS A 89 23.66 -10.89 10.98
CA LYS A 89 22.73 -11.75 11.71
C LYS A 89 21.33 -11.13 11.72
N VAL A 90 20.38 -11.81 11.09
CA VAL A 90 19.06 -11.24 10.78
C VAL A 90 17.92 -12.02 11.45
N CYS A 91 16.82 -11.33 11.76
CA CYS A 91 15.58 -11.98 12.19
C CYS A 91 14.38 -11.44 11.41
N PHE A 92 13.46 -12.32 11.02
CA PHE A 92 12.19 -11.94 10.38
C PHE A 92 11.03 -12.44 11.23
N ILE A 93 10.04 -11.58 11.49
CA ILE A 93 8.84 -11.95 12.25
C ILE A 93 7.61 -11.77 11.36
N GLU A 94 6.81 -12.82 11.20
CA GLU A 94 5.60 -12.85 10.37
C GLU A 94 4.41 -13.42 11.15
N LYS A 95 3.27 -12.74 11.08
CA LYS A 95 2.06 -13.13 11.83
C LYS A 95 1.36 -14.33 11.21
N HIS A 96 1.53 -14.57 9.91
CA HIS A 96 1.07 -15.79 9.27
C HIS A 96 1.96 -16.97 9.66
N ASP A 97 1.36 -18.15 9.78
CA ASP A 97 2.05 -19.41 10.12
C ASP A 97 3.08 -19.87 9.07
N THR A 98 3.02 -19.27 7.89
CA THR A 98 3.80 -19.58 6.69
C THR A 98 3.84 -18.34 5.80
N PHE A 99 4.78 -18.29 4.85
CA PHE A 99 4.79 -17.23 3.85
C PHE A 99 3.49 -17.23 3.03
N ARG A 100 2.74 -16.12 3.06
CA ARG A 100 1.51 -15.92 2.28
C ARG A 100 1.46 -14.51 1.70
N TRP A 101 1.07 -14.39 0.45
CA TRP A 101 0.87 -13.09 -0.21
C TRP A 101 -0.60 -12.86 -0.54
N HIS A 102 -1.22 -11.91 0.16
CA HIS A 102 -2.65 -11.54 0.03
C HIS A 102 -3.63 -12.73 -0.08
N PRO A 103 -3.60 -13.69 0.88
CA PRO A 103 -4.37 -14.93 0.77
C PRO A 103 -5.88 -14.68 0.61
N GLY A 104 -6.44 -13.69 1.30
CA GLY A 104 -7.86 -13.35 1.20
C GLY A 104 -8.32 -12.84 -0.16
N MET A 105 -7.40 -12.45 -1.05
CA MET A 105 -7.70 -11.94 -2.40
C MET A 105 -7.21 -12.87 -3.52
N MET A 106 -6.79 -14.11 -3.23
CA MET A 106 -6.30 -15.08 -4.21
C MET A 106 -7.42 -15.69 -5.08
N LEU A 107 -8.17 -14.81 -5.75
CA LEU A 107 -9.30 -15.17 -6.60
C LEU A 107 -8.83 -15.93 -7.85
N ASP A 108 -9.60 -16.94 -8.24
CA ASP A 108 -9.32 -17.73 -9.43
C ASP A 108 -9.33 -16.89 -10.71
N GLY A 109 -8.41 -17.23 -11.63
CA GLY A 109 -8.25 -16.52 -12.91
C GLY A 109 -7.59 -15.15 -12.79
N SER A 110 -7.18 -14.72 -11.60
CA SER A 110 -6.53 -13.42 -11.43
C SER A 110 -5.08 -13.41 -11.91
N THR A 111 -4.69 -12.29 -12.52
CA THR A 111 -3.34 -12.08 -13.06
C THR A 111 -2.59 -11.00 -12.31
N MET A 112 -1.27 -11.02 -12.40
CA MET A 112 -0.43 -9.91 -11.99
C MET A 112 -0.78 -8.65 -12.80
N GLN A 113 -0.61 -7.48 -12.20
CA GLN A 113 -0.76 -6.17 -12.87
C GLN A 113 0.61 -5.53 -13.13
N ILE A 114 1.67 -6.33 -13.10
CA ILE A 114 3.05 -5.91 -13.26
C ILE A 114 3.82 -6.98 -14.04
N SER A 115 4.80 -6.55 -14.82
CA SER A 115 5.72 -7.46 -15.50
C SER A 115 6.46 -8.35 -14.50
N PHE A 116 6.59 -9.65 -14.80
CA PHE A 116 7.38 -10.58 -14.00
C PHE A 116 8.86 -10.18 -13.91
N LEU A 117 9.37 -9.28 -14.77
CA LEU A 117 10.73 -8.76 -14.68
C LEU A 117 10.93 -7.75 -13.54
N LYS A 118 9.83 -7.21 -12.98
CA LYS A 118 9.86 -6.43 -11.73
C LYS A 118 9.70 -7.39 -10.53
N ASP A 119 10.50 -8.46 -10.51
CA ASP A 119 10.54 -9.44 -9.43
C ASP A 119 11.41 -9.01 -8.24
N LEU A 120 11.78 -9.94 -7.37
CA LEU A 120 12.56 -9.67 -6.16
C LEU A 120 14.03 -9.31 -6.43
N ALA A 121 14.54 -9.56 -7.64
CA ALA A 121 15.96 -9.47 -7.92
C ALA A 121 16.33 -8.89 -9.29
N THR A 122 15.63 -9.23 -10.38
CA THR A 122 16.06 -8.98 -11.77
C THR A 122 16.53 -7.56 -12.02
N LEU A 123 15.78 -6.54 -11.56
CA LEU A 123 16.20 -5.16 -11.77
C LEU A 123 17.55 -4.89 -11.07
N ARG A 124 17.73 -5.32 -9.82
CA ARG A 124 18.99 -5.14 -9.08
C ARG A 124 20.12 -6.02 -9.61
N ASN A 125 19.84 -7.29 -9.90
CA ASN A 125 20.79 -8.29 -10.35
C ASN A 125 20.08 -9.36 -11.22
N PRO A 126 20.14 -9.26 -12.57
CA PRO A 126 19.56 -10.24 -13.47
C PRO A 126 20.15 -11.65 -13.37
N GLN A 127 21.36 -11.79 -12.80
CA GLN A 127 22.02 -13.07 -12.59
C GLN A 127 21.65 -13.72 -11.25
N SER A 128 20.84 -13.06 -10.42
CA SER A 128 20.42 -13.58 -9.13
C SER A 128 19.74 -14.94 -9.27
N ALA A 129 20.05 -15.84 -8.35
CA ALA A 129 19.41 -17.15 -8.27
C ALA A 129 17.96 -17.08 -7.73
N TYR A 130 17.42 -15.87 -7.55
CA TYR A 130 16.08 -15.58 -7.03
C TYR A 130 15.18 -14.88 -8.06
N THR A 131 15.59 -14.79 -9.33
CA THR A 131 14.71 -14.27 -10.39
C THR A 131 13.54 -15.21 -10.66
N PHE A 132 12.44 -14.67 -11.19
CA PHE A 132 11.27 -15.44 -11.64
C PHE A 132 11.67 -16.44 -12.74
N LEU A 133 12.64 -16.09 -13.58
CA LEU A 133 13.20 -17.01 -14.58
C LEU A 133 13.95 -18.18 -13.93
N SER A 134 14.74 -17.92 -12.89
CA SER A 134 15.39 -18.99 -12.09
C SER A 134 14.36 -19.92 -11.44
N TYR A 135 13.24 -19.37 -10.96
CA TYR A 135 12.13 -20.16 -10.43
C TYR A 135 11.52 -21.09 -11.50
N LEU A 136 11.21 -20.57 -12.69
CA LEU A 136 10.66 -21.39 -13.79
C LEU A 136 11.64 -22.48 -14.24
N ALA A 137 12.94 -22.18 -14.22
CA ALA A 137 13.99 -23.11 -14.55
C ALA A 137 14.20 -24.21 -13.49
N SER A 138 13.77 -24.00 -12.24
CA SER A 138 14.00 -24.93 -11.12
C SER A 138 13.18 -26.22 -11.15
N PHE A 139 12.14 -26.29 -12.00
CA PHE A 139 11.29 -27.47 -12.13
C PHE A 139 11.97 -28.58 -12.96
N THR A 140 11.59 -29.85 -12.72
CA THR A 140 12.05 -31.00 -13.50
C THR A 140 10.83 -31.79 -14.01
N PRO A 141 10.51 -31.72 -15.32
CA PRO A 141 11.14 -30.89 -16.35
C PRO A 141 10.88 -29.38 -16.13
N SER A 142 11.77 -28.54 -16.66
CA SER A 142 11.68 -27.09 -16.54
C SER A 142 10.40 -26.53 -17.15
N ARG A 143 9.77 -25.56 -16.47
CA ARG A 143 8.56 -24.86 -16.97
C ARG A 143 8.90 -23.65 -17.83
N LEU A 144 10.19 -23.30 -17.95
CA LEU A 144 10.65 -22.09 -18.65
C LEU A 144 10.20 -22.05 -20.11
N VAL A 145 10.39 -23.13 -20.87
CA VAL A 145 10.01 -23.17 -22.29
C VAL A 145 8.50 -22.99 -22.46
N SER A 146 7.70 -23.69 -21.64
CA SER A 146 6.24 -23.55 -21.67
C SER A 146 5.79 -22.13 -21.28
N PHE A 147 6.50 -21.47 -20.37
CA PHE A 147 6.21 -20.08 -20.01
C PHE A 147 6.54 -19.11 -21.15
N ILE A 148 7.68 -19.30 -21.85
CA ILE A 148 8.05 -18.50 -23.03
C ILE A 148 6.97 -18.59 -24.11
N SER A 149 6.47 -19.80 -24.37
CA SER A 149 5.38 -20.02 -25.35
C SER A 149 4.05 -19.36 -25.00
N ARG A 150 3.85 -18.89 -23.74
CA ARG A 150 2.65 -18.15 -23.35
C ARG A 150 2.68 -16.67 -23.77
N GLU A 151 3.85 -16.15 -24.18
CA GLU A 151 4.03 -14.76 -24.64
C GLU A 151 3.39 -13.71 -23.70
N THR A 152 3.52 -13.91 -22.38
CA THR A 152 2.90 -13.06 -21.36
C THR A 152 3.92 -12.49 -20.39
N PHE A 153 3.80 -11.20 -20.08
CA PHE A 153 4.57 -10.55 -19.03
C PHE A 153 3.88 -10.57 -17.66
N THR A 154 2.59 -10.88 -17.62
CA THR A 154 1.78 -10.86 -16.39
C THR A 154 1.32 -12.29 -16.06
N PRO A 155 2.10 -13.05 -15.26
CA PRO A 155 1.72 -14.40 -14.84
C PRO A 155 0.43 -14.37 -14.02
N SER A 156 -0.13 -15.55 -13.72
CA SER A 156 -1.24 -15.62 -12.77
C SER A 156 -0.77 -15.19 -11.38
N ARG A 157 -1.65 -14.60 -10.56
CA ARG A 157 -1.32 -14.31 -9.15
C ARG A 157 -0.94 -15.56 -8.38
N ARG A 158 -1.53 -16.70 -8.73
CA ARG A 158 -1.20 -18.02 -8.16
C ARG A 158 0.24 -18.43 -8.45
N GLU A 159 0.66 -18.34 -9.71
CA GLU A 159 2.02 -18.65 -10.12
C GLU A 159 3.04 -17.70 -9.48
N TYR A 160 2.74 -16.40 -9.42
CA TYR A 160 3.62 -15.44 -8.77
C TYR A 160 3.69 -15.63 -7.24
N THR A 161 2.58 -16.01 -6.60
CA THR A 161 2.58 -16.37 -5.18
C THR A 161 3.44 -17.60 -4.91
N ASP A 162 3.39 -18.61 -5.78
CA ASP A 162 4.26 -19.78 -5.67
C ASP A 162 5.74 -19.43 -5.89
N TYR A 163 6.06 -18.53 -6.83
CA TYR A 163 7.40 -17.95 -6.97
C TYR A 163 7.89 -17.32 -5.67
N LEU A 164 7.07 -16.44 -5.05
CA LEU A 164 7.43 -15.79 -3.80
C LEU A 164 7.63 -16.81 -2.66
N ALA A 165 6.76 -17.82 -2.56
CA ALA A 165 6.90 -18.88 -1.56
C ALA A 165 8.15 -19.76 -1.82
N TRP A 166 8.49 -20.03 -3.08
CA TRP A 166 9.73 -20.72 -3.46
C TRP A 166 10.96 -19.90 -3.05
N ALA A 167 10.97 -18.59 -3.33
CA ALA A 167 12.06 -17.71 -2.95
C ALA A 167 12.17 -17.60 -1.43
N ALA A 168 11.04 -17.52 -0.70
CA ALA A 168 11.01 -17.50 0.75
C ALA A 168 11.65 -18.75 1.37
N ARG A 169 11.26 -19.95 0.95
CA ARG A 169 11.88 -21.20 1.46
C ARG A 169 13.38 -21.27 1.19
N LYS A 170 13.79 -20.83 0.01
CA LYS A 170 15.21 -20.84 -0.39
C LYS A 170 16.04 -19.86 0.44
N VAL A 171 15.58 -18.62 0.58
CA VAL A 171 16.30 -17.58 1.32
C VAL A 171 16.34 -17.88 2.82
N GLU A 172 15.26 -18.48 3.35
CA GLU A 172 15.17 -18.92 4.74
C GLU A 172 16.25 -19.95 5.05
N ALA A 173 16.36 -21.01 4.26
CA ALA A 173 17.41 -22.02 4.43
C ALA A 173 18.83 -21.42 4.35
N GLU A 174 19.06 -20.48 3.44
CA GLU A 174 20.37 -19.83 3.28
C GLU A 174 20.70 -18.91 4.48
N LEU A 175 19.73 -18.14 5.00
CA LEU A 175 19.95 -17.24 6.15
C LEU A 175 20.01 -17.98 7.48
N GLU A 176 19.25 -19.07 7.67
CA GLU A 176 19.37 -19.92 8.86
C GLU A 176 20.78 -20.54 8.97
N SER A 177 21.37 -20.93 7.84
CA SER A 177 22.77 -21.38 7.79
C SER A 177 23.79 -20.31 8.20
N GLN A 178 23.36 -19.04 8.24
CA GLN A 178 24.12 -17.85 8.61
C GLN A 178 23.64 -17.25 9.94
N ASN A 179 23.08 -18.08 10.83
CA ASN A 179 22.57 -17.70 12.15
C ASN A 179 21.36 -16.73 12.13
N GLY A 180 20.64 -16.67 11.02
CA GLY A 180 19.34 -16.00 10.92
C GLY A 180 18.22 -16.75 11.64
N GLU A 181 17.14 -16.04 11.98
CA GLU A 181 15.95 -16.61 12.63
C GLU A 181 14.64 -16.14 11.96
N PHE A 182 13.69 -17.07 11.80
CA PHE A 182 12.34 -16.79 11.29
C PHE A 182 11.28 -17.13 12.35
N GLY A 183 10.49 -16.13 12.73
CA GLY A 183 9.35 -16.29 13.63
C GLY A 183 8.03 -16.19 12.87
N TYR A 184 7.52 -17.32 12.36
CA TYR A 184 6.17 -17.39 11.78
C TYR A 184 5.10 -17.59 12.87
N GLY A 185 3.87 -17.15 12.59
CA GLY A 185 2.78 -17.16 13.56
C GLY A 185 3.01 -16.20 14.73
N GLU A 186 3.86 -15.20 14.56
CA GLU A 186 4.26 -14.24 15.60
C GLU A 186 3.84 -12.81 15.19
N GLU A 187 3.04 -12.14 16.00
CA GLU A 187 2.67 -10.73 15.80
C GLU A 187 3.53 -9.83 16.68
N VAL A 188 4.26 -8.87 16.10
CA VAL A 188 5.00 -7.89 16.90
C VAL A 188 4.02 -6.93 17.58
N VAL A 189 4.13 -6.82 18.90
CA VAL A 189 3.21 -6.04 19.75
C VAL A 189 3.90 -4.91 20.51
N GLY A 190 5.24 -4.85 20.51
CA GLY A 190 5.97 -3.77 21.17
C GLY A 190 7.43 -3.67 20.76
N VAL A 191 7.94 -2.44 20.77
CA VAL A 191 9.35 -2.10 20.53
C VAL A 191 9.79 -1.09 21.60
N GLU A 192 10.82 -1.44 22.34
CA GLU A 192 11.33 -0.64 23.47
C GLU A 192 12.84 -0.47 23.34
N GLY A 193 13.38 0.70 23.67
CA GLY A 193 14.82 0.90 23.76
C GLY A 193 15.39 0.24 25.01
N VAL A 194 16.57 -0.36 24.93
CA VAL A 194 17.27 -0.94 26.07
C VAL A 194 18.26 0.09 26.61
N MET A 195 18.12 0.45 27.88
CA MET A 195 19.01 1.38 28.57
C MET A 195 20.25 0.63 29.04
N GLU A 196 21.44 1.08 28.63
CA GLU A 196 22.69 0.63 29.26
C GLU A 196 22.95 1.42 30.56
N THR A 197 24.03 1.10 31.29
CA THR A 197 24.53 1.94 32.39
C THR A 197 24.77 3.37 31.91
N GLY A 198 23.81 4.26 32.12
CA GLY A 198 23.77 5.63 31.56
C GLY A 198 22.40 5.96 30.97
N ALA A 199 22.36 6.92 30.04
CA ALA A 199 21.16 7.30 29.27
C ALA A 199 21.20 6.78 27.80
N ASP A 200 22.23 6.00 27.46
CA ASP A 200 22.50 5.51 26.11
C ASP A 200 21.62 4.30 25.76
N VAL A 201 21.18 4.26 24.50
CA VAL A 201 20.39 3.17 23.93
C VAL A 201 21.12 2.63 22.70
N LYS A 202 21.64 1.41 22.81
CA LYS A 202 22.32 0.69 21.72
C LYS A 202 21.49 -0.42 21.10
N LEU A 203 20.55 -0.97 21.85
CA LEU A 203 19.69 -2.06 21.42
C LEU A 203 18.23 -1.66 21.57
N VAL A 204 17.38 -2.29 20.78
CA VAL A 204 15.93 -2.31 21.03
C VAL A 204 15.50 -3.74 21.34
N LYS A 205 14.56 -3.86 22.27
CA LYS A 205 13.85 -5.09 22.61
C LYS A 205 12.57 -5.13 21.79
N VAL A 206 12.42 -6.17 20.98
CA VAL A 206 11.21 -6.43 20.19
C VAL A 206 10.43 -7.54 20.87
N THR A 207 9.18 -7.25 21.20
CA THR A 207 8.25 -8.22 21.80
C THR A 207 7.23 -8.67 20.75
N SER A 208 7.19 -9.96 20.47
CA SER A 208 6.18 -10.60 19.64
C SER A 208 5.26 -11.50 20.46
N ARG A 209 4.03 -11.69 19.98
CA ARG A 209 3.02 -12.57 20.55
C ARG A 209 2.74 -13.71 19.57
N SER A 210 2.85 -14.94 20.03
CA SER A 210 2.37 -16.11 19.29
C SER A 210 0.87 -15.98 19.03
N VAL A 211 0.48 -16.01 17.77
CA VAL A 211 -0.93 -15.93 17.35
C VAL A 211 -1.71 -17.17 17.82
N ALA A 212 -1.06 -18.32 17.91
CA ALA A 212 -1.68 -19.58 18.31
C ALA A 212 -1.82 -19.73 19.84
N THR A 213 -0.80 -19.33 20.61
CA THR A 213 -0.74 -19.60 22.06
C THR A 213 -0.91 -18.34 22.92
N GLY A 214 -0.75 -17.15 22.35
CA GLY A 214 -0.73 -15.89 23.09
C GLY A 214 0.58 -15.63 23.87
N GLU A 215 1.54 -16.56 23.83
CA GLU A 215 2.82 -16.45 24.52
C GLU A 215 3.66 -15.29 23.95
N LEU A 216 4.39 -14.59 24.83
CA LEU A 216 5.27 -13.50 24.44
C LEU A 216 6.70 -13.99 24.25
N LYS A 217 7.34 -13.60 23.14
CA LYS A 217 8.75 -13.83 22.85
C LYS A 217 9.47 -12.50 22.70
N GLN A 218 10.70 -12.42 23.21
CA GLN A 218 11.50 -11.21 23.22
C GLN A 218 12.82 -11.44 22.46
N ARG A 219 13.22 -10.47 21.63
CA ARG A 219 14.50 -10.47 20.89
C ARG A 219 15.20 -9.13 21.07
N LEU A 220 16.53 -9.16 21.21
CA LEU A 220 17.37 -7.96 21.28
C LEU A 220 17.99 -7.70 19.92
N VAL A 221 17.90 -6.47 19.43
CA VAL A 221 18.32 -6.14 18.06
C VAL A 221 18.95 -4.75 17.98
N ARG A 222 19.94 -4.59 17.10
CA ARG A 222 20.59 -3.30 16.87
C ARG A 222 19.73 -2.38 16.01
N ASN A 223 19.10 -2.93 14.97
CA ASN A 223 18.35 -2.15 14.00
C ASN A 223 17.05 -2.83 13.57
N LEU A 224 16.13 -2.05 12.98
CA LEU A 224 14.80 -2.52 12.55
C LEU A 224 14.49 -2.17 11.10
N VAL A 225 13.76 -3.05 10.42
CA VAL A 225 13.02 -2.72 9.20
C VAL A 225 11.54 -2.99 9.44
N LEU A 226 10.69 -2.02 9.11
CA LEU A 226 9.25 -2.15 9.22
C LEU A 226 8.62 -2.34 7.84
N SER A 227 8.13 -3.54 7.60
CA SER A 227 7.53 -3.99 6.35
C SER A 227 6.14 -4.60 6.59
N THR A 228 5.36 -3.99 7.49
CA THR A 228 4.07 -4.50 7.98
C THR A 228 2.96 -4.55 6.93
N GLY A 229 3.21 -4.02 5.72
CA GLY A 229 2.22 -3.93 4.65
C GLY A 229 1.08 -2.97 4.99
N GLY A 230 -0.06 -3.16 4.31
CA GLY A 230 -1.26 -2.34 4.50
C GLY A 230 -2.27 -2.98 5.45
N TYR A 231 -2.89 -2.16 6.30
CA TYR A 231 -3.99 -2.54 7.19
C TYR A 231 -5.32 -2.22 6.54
N ALA A 232 -6.32 -3.09 6.71
CA ALA A 232 -7.64 -2.91 6.12
C ALA A 232 -8.27 -1.56 6.51
N ARG A 233 -8.60 -0.72 5.51
CA ARG A 233 -9.23 0.59 5.77
C ARG A 233 -10.74 0.46 5.69
N LEU A 234 -11.39 0.19 6.80
CA LEU A 234 -12.86 0.21 6.87
C LEU A 234 -13.40 1.64 7.02
N PRO A 235 -14.54 1.98 6.38
CA PRO A 235 -15.27 3.21 6.70
C PRO A 235 -15.58 3.29 8.21
N LYS A 236 -15.44 4.47 8.82
CA LYS A 236 -15.61 4.66 10.28
C LYS A 236 -16.92 4.06 10.79
N ALA A 237 -18.02 4.28 10.07
CA ALA A 237 -19.34 3.75 10.39
C ALA A 237 -19.38 2.21 10.49
N LEU A 238 -18.58 1.50 9.69
CA LEU A 238 -18.52 0.03 9.67
C LEU A 238 -17.45 -0.54 10.59
N ASN A 239 -16.54 0.29 11.10
CA ASN A 239 -15.48 -0.12 12.02
C ASN A 239 -15.90 -0.06 13.50
N ALA A 240 -17.13 0.38 13.80
CA ALA A 240 -17.65 0.43 15.16
C ALA A 240 -17.71 -0.99 15.78
N PRO A 241 -17.32 -1.18 17.05
CA PRO A 241 -17.25 -2.52 17.67
C PRO A 241 -18.54 -3.32 17.58
N GLY A 242 -19.70 -2.68 17.80
CA GLY A 242 -21.01 -3.34 17.68
C GLY A 242 -21.34 -3.82 16.26
N ILE A 243 -20.91 -3.09 15.24
CA ILE A 243 -21.08 -3.49 13.83
C ILE A 243 -20.11 -4.62 13.48
N ARG A 244 -18.84 -4.52 13.91
CA ARG A 244 -17.81 -5.55 13.67
C ARG A 244 -18.17 -6.89 14.32
N ALA A 245 -18.76 -6.85 15.52
CA ALA A 245 -19.19 -8.03 16.27
C ALA A 245 -20.26 -8.85 15.54
N THR A 246 -21.00 -8.26 14.61
CA THR A 246 -22.01 -8.99 13.81
C THR A 246 -21.42 -10.04 12.88
N GLY A 247 -20.12 -9.93 12.52
CA GLY A 247 -19.49 -10.78 11.51
C GLY A 247 -19.97 -10.52 10.07
N ARG A 248 -20.85 -9.54 9.84
CA ARG A 248 -21.47 -9.23 8.53
C ARG A 248 -20.72 -8.18 7.72
N VAL A 249 -19.61 -7.68 8.23
CA VAL A 249 -18.75 -6.70 7.53
C VAL A 249 -17.38 -7.31 7.32
N ILE A 250 -17.04 -7.58 6.06
CA ILE A 250 -15.72 -8.08 5.68
C ILE A 250 -15.00 -7.06 4.80
N HIS A 251 -13.69 -6.96 4.98
CA HIS A 251 -12.81 -6.22 4.07
C HIS A 251 -12.28 -7.18 3.01
N SER A 252 -11.96 -6.66 1.81
CA SER A 252 -11.44 -7.46 0.71
C SER A 252 -10.20 -8.29 1.09
N SER A 253 -9.37 -7.78 2.00
CA SER A 253 -8.15 -8.47 2.47
C SER A 253 -8.37 -9.84 3.13
N VAL A 254 -9.58 -10.12 3.60
CA VAL A 254 -9.97 -11.41 4.24
C VAL A 254 -11.13 -12.07 3.49
N PHE A 255 -11.34 -11.69 2.22
CA PHE A 255 -12.54 -12.04 1.48
C PHE A 255 -12.72 -13.56 1.37
N LEU A 256 -11.74 -14.28 0.81
CA LEU A 256 -11.82 -15.73 0.66
C LEU A 256 -11.95 -16.48 1.99
N ASP A 257 -11.34 -15.96 3.06
CA ASP A 257 -11.38 -16.59 4.40
C ASP A 257 -12.75 -16.46 5.08
N ARG A 258 -13.55 -15.46 4.69
CA ARG A 258 -14.77 -15.08 5.43
C ARG A 258 -16.05 -15.12 4.60
N VAL A 259 -15.98 -14.97 3.28
CA VAL A 259 -17.17 -14.76 2.43
C VAL A 259 -18.16 -15.91 2.53
N GLN A 260 -17.68 -17.16 2.55
CA GLN A 260 -18.57 -18.32 2.60
C GLN A 260 -19.34 -18.38 3.92
N GLY A 261 -18.62 -18.31 5.06
CA GLY A 261 -19.27 -18.31 6.38
C GLY A 261 -20.18 -17.09 6.61
N MET A 262 -19.84 -15.93 6.05
CA MET A 262 -20.70 -14.76 6.06
C MET A 262 -22.00 -15.02 5.27
N ILE A 263 -21.91 -15.57 4.05
CA ILE A 263 -23.08 -15.91 3.23
C ILE A 263 -23.94 -16.96 3.92
N ASP A 264 -23.35 -18.02 4.46
CA ASP A 264 -24.08 -19.11 5.14
C ASP A 264 -24.82 -18.59 6.38
N SER A 265 -24.19 -17.69 7.15
CA SER A 265 -24.82 -16.99 8.27
C SER A 265 -25.99 -16.10 7.81
N CYS A 266 -25.84 -15.39 6.68
CA CYS A 266 -26.93 -14.61 6.11
C CYS A 266 -28.10 -15.49 5.68
N LEU A 267 -27.85 -16.56 4.91
CA LEU A 267 -28.89 -17.47 4.42
C LEU A 267 -29.64 -18.16 5.56
N SER A 268 -28.95 -18.54 6.64
CA SER A 268 -29.57 -19.19 7.81
C SER A 268 -30.52 -18.27 8.61
N SER A 269 -30.36 -16.95 8.47
CA SER A 269 -31.14 -15.93 9.18
C SER A 269 -32.11 -15.16 8.27
N LEU A 270 -32.08 -15.43 6.97
CA LEU A 270 -32.86 -14.72 5.96
C LEU A 270 -34.34 -15.17 6.01
N PRO A 271 -35.29 -14.25 6.19
CA PRO A 271 -36.71 -14.59 6.07
C PRO A 271 -37.05 -15.05 4.65
N ALA A 272 -37.88 -16.08 4.51
CA ALA A 272 -38.32 -16.62 3.22
C ALA A 272 -39.20 -15.66 2.38
N SER A 273 -39.38 -14.42 2.81
CA SER A 273 -40.29 -13.43 2.22
C SER A 273 -39.58 -12.30 1.47
N ARG A 274 -38.24 -12.28 1.43
CA ARG A 274 -37.47 -11.22 0.75
C ARG A 274 -36.14 -11.73 0.19
N PRO A 275 -35.56 -11.06 -0.81
CA PRO A 275 -34.22 -11.40 -1.29
C PRO A 275 -33.14 -11.08 -0.27
N LEU A 276 -32.01 -11.78 -0.41
CA LEU A 276 -30.74 -11.44 0.24
C LEU A 276 -30.16 -10.16 -0.40
N LYS A 277 -29.77 -9.18 0.42
CA LYS A 277 -29.17 -7.92 -0.03
C LYS A 277 -27.73 -7.77 0.47
N LEU A 278 -26.78 -7.61 -0.44
CA LEU A 278 -25.38 -7.36 -0.11
C LEU A 278 -24.92 -5.98 -0.62
N ALA A 279 -24.28 -5.22 0.26
CA ALA A 279 -23.62 -3.97 -0.13
C ALA A 279 -22.13 -4.22 -0.38
N SER A 280 -21.59 -3.63 -1.44
CA SER A 280 -20.16 -3.55 -1.70
C SER A 280 -19.73 -2.09 -1.78
N PHE A 281 -18.57 -1.74 -1.23
CA PHE A 281 -18.03 -0.38 -1.25
C PHE A 281 -16.66 -0.33 -1.92
N GLY A 282 -16.48 0.66 -2.80
CA GLY A 282 -15.19 0.98 -3.42
C GLY A 282 -15.24 0.92 -4.94
N SER A 283 -14.27 1.55 -5.59
CA SER A 283 -14.20 1.66 -7.05
C SER A 283 -12.83 1.25 -7.62
N GLY A 284 -12.02 0.55 -6.82
CA GLY A 284 -10.72 0.02 -7.24
C GLY A 284 -10.77 -1.47 -7.56
N GLN A 285 -9.65 -2.02 -8.02
CA GLN A 285 -9.52 -3.43 -8.42
C GLN A 285 -10.15 -4.41 -7.42
N SER A 286 -9.83 -4.31 -6.12
CA SER A 286 -10.37 -5.24 -5.12
C SER A 286 -11.89 -5.18 -4.97
N ALA A 287 -12.50 -3.99 -5.09
CA ALA A 287 -13.95 -3.84 -5.03
C ALA A 287 -14.61 -4.49 -6.27
N ALA A 288 -14.04 -4.25 -7.45
CA ALA A 288 -14.51 -4.84 -8.71
C ALA A 288 -14.42 -6.37 -8.72
N GLU A 289 -13.28 -6.93 -8.28
CA GLU A 289 -13.07 -8.37 -8.24
C GLU A 289 -13.96 -9.05 -7.20
N THR A 290 -14.07 -8.50 -5.99
CA THR A 290 -14.95 -9.06 -4.95
C THR A 290 -16.42 -8.94 -5.33
N PHE A 291 -16.84 -7.88 -6.03
CA PHE A 291 -18.19 -7.75 -6.56
C PHE A 291 -18.57 -8.92 -7.50
N LEU A 292 -17.68 -9.26 -8.44
CA LEU A 292 -17.87 -10.43 -9.31
C LEU A 292 -17.78 -11.76 -8.54
N ALA A 293 -16.85 -11.87 -7.60
CA ALA A 293 -16.64 -13.11 -6.84
C ALA A 293 -17.85 -13.45 -5.95
N VAL A 294 -18.41 -12.46 -5.24
CA VAL A 294 -19.65 -12.63 -4.46
C VAL A 294 -20.79 -13.08 -5.35
N SER A 295 -20.92 -12.51 -6.56
CA SER A 295 -21.93 -12.93 -7.51
C SER A 295 -21.84 -14.40 -7.89
N ARG A 296 -20.61 -14.92 -8.07
CA ARG A 296 -20.38 -16.33 -8.42
C ARG A 296 -20.65 -17.25 -7.24
N GLU A 297 -20.17 -16.88 -6.04
CA GLU A 297 -20.43 -17.62 -4.80
C GLU A 297 -21.92 -17.73 -4.51
N LEU A 298 -22.65 -16.62 -4.69
CA LEU A 298 -24.10 -16.62 -4.53
C LEU A 298 -24.76 -17.48 -5.59
N ALA A 299 -24.45 -17.31 -6.88
CA ALA A 299 -25.06 -18.09 -7.98
C ALA A 299 -24.95 -19.61 -7.76
N ALA A 300 -23.87 -20.09 -7.14
CA ALA A 300 -23.70 -21.51 -6.81
C ALA A 300 -24.61 -22.02 -5.68
N ARG A 301 -25.21 -21.13 -4.88
CA ARG A 301 -25.94 -21.44 -3.63
C ARG A 301 -27.42 -21.01 -3.64
N LEU A 302 -27.93 -20.42 -4.73
CA LEU A 302 -29.26 -19.77 -4.72
C LEU A 302 -30.46 -20.73 -4.72
N PRO A 303 -31.58 -20.36 -4.05
CA PRO A 303 -32.88 -21.00 -4.22
C PRO A 303 -33.54 -20.72 -5.59
N HIS A 304 -34.54 -21.53 -5.94
CA HIS A 304 -35.15 -21.66 -7.28
C HIS A 304 -36.38 -20.74 -7.57
N ASP A 305 -36.42 -19.49 -7.12
CA ASP A 305 -37.42 -18.53 -7.59
C ASP A 305 -36.90 -17.10 -7.76
N ILE A 306 -37.58 -16.33 -8.62
CA ILE A 306 -37.15 -14.98 -9.00
C ILE A 306 -37.54 -13.90 -7.97
N ALA A 307 -38.56 -14.14 -7.16
CA ALA A 307 -39.03 -13.19 -6.15
C ALA A 307 -37.98 -13.00 -5.04
N HIS A 308 -37.14 -14.01 -4.83
CA HIS A 308 -36.07 -14.02 -3.84
C HIS A 308 -34.66 -13.95 -4.45
N ARG A 309 -34.56 -13.50 -5.71
CA ARG A 309 -33.27 -13.30 -6.40
C ARG A 309 -32.39 -12.33 -5.60
N PRO A 310 -31.17 -12.73 -5.16
CA PRO A 310 -30.30 -11.86 -4.38
C PRO A 310 -29.90 -10.61 -5.13
N GLU A 311 -29.67 -9.54 -4.39
CA GLU A 311 -29.21 -8.26 -4.92
C GLU A 311 -27.82 -7.92 -4.35
N ILE A 312 -26.91 -7.53 -5.23
CA ILE A 312 -25.58 -7.06 -4.88
C ILE A 312 -25.42 -5.63 -5.41
N THR A 313 -25.27 -4.68 -4.49
CA THR A 313 -25.16 -3.26 -4.81
C THR A 313 -23.75 -2.74 -4.57
N LEU A 314 -23.05 -2.32 -5.62
CA LEU A 314 -21.74 -1.67 -5.53
C LEU A 314 -21.91 -0.15 -5.42
N PHE A 315 -21.60 0.40 -4.26
CA PHE A 315 -21.59 1.84 -4.01
C PHE A 315 -20.21 2.44 -4.33
N ILE A 316 -20.20 3.41 -5.23
CA ILE A 316 -19.01 4.16 -5.61
C ILE A 316 -19.22 5.65 -5.40
N ARG A 317 -18.19 6.36 -4.93
CA ARG A 317 -18.24 7.83 -4.73
C ARG A 317 -18.03 8.62 -6.02
N LYS A 318 -17.50 7.97 -7.07
CA LYS A 318 -17.27 8.57 -8.39
C LYS A 318 -18.48 8.33 -9.31
N ALA A 319 -18.45 8.95 -10.48
CA ALA A 319 -19.43 8.72 -11.54
C ALA A 319 -19.38 7.30 -12.08
N THR A 320 -18.17 6.76 -12.26
CA THR A 320 -17.91 5.52 -12.98
C THR A 320 -16.73 4.76 -12.38
N LEU A 321 -16.68 3.45 -12.65
CA LEU A 321 -15.45 2.67 -12.54
C LEU A 321 -14.50 3.11 -13.68
N ARG A 322 -13.22 3.29 -13.39
CA ARG A 322 -12.23 3.79 -14.36
C ARG A 322 -11.15 2.75 -14.65
N PRO A 323 -10.65 2.67 -15.90
CA PRO A 323 -9.53 1.82 -16.23
C PRO A 323 -8.27 2.31 -15.50
N ALA A 324 -7.39 1.37 -15.15
CA ALA A 324 -6.03 1.71 -14.78
C ALA A 324 -5.28 2.17 -16.03
N ASP A 325 -4.49 3.23 -15.90
CA ASP A 325 -3.57 3.66 -16.96
C ASP A 325 -2.29 2.84 -16.87
N ASP A 326 -2.14 1.89 -17.78
CA ASP A 326 -0.98 1.02 -17.96
C ASP A 326 -0.16 1.37 -19.21
N SER A 327 -0.37 2.57 -19.78
CA SER A 327 0.38 3.02 -20.94
C SER A 327 1.88 3.17 -20.60
N PRO A 328 2.81 2.87 -21.53
CA PRO A 328 4.24 2.85 -21.23
C PRO A 328 4.78 4.14 -20.61
N PHE A 329 4.37 5.32 -21.10
CA PHE A 329 4.80 6.61 -20.55
C PHE A 329 4.26 6.85 -19.13
N SER A 330 2.97 6.57 -18.89
CA SER A 330 2.39 6.68 -17.54
C SER A 330 3.06 5.71 -16.56
N ASN A 331 3.51 4.55 -17.04
CA ASN A 331 4.11 3.50 -16.24
C ASN A 331 5.57 3.80 -15.80
N GLU A 332 6.26 4.79 -16.42
CA GLU A 332 7.60 5.24 -16.00
C GLU A 332 7.60 5.80 -14.57
N VAL A 333 6.43 6.21 -14.05
CA VAL A 333 6.27 6.60 -12.63
C VAL A 333 6.61 5.47 -11.65
N PHE A 334 6.67 4.22 -12.13
CA PHE A 334 7.05 3.05 -11.36
C PHE A 334 8.48 2.59 -11.58
N ASP A 335 9.31 3.38 -12.24
CA ASP A 335 10.72 3.04 -12.43
C ASP A 335 11.52 3.32 -11.17
N PRO A 336 12.58 2.54 -10.89
CA PRO A 336 13.37 2.71 -9.67
C PRO A 336 13.93 4.14 -9.49
N ALA A 337 14.36 4.79 -10.57
CA ALA A 337 14.89 6.15 -10.54
C ALA A 337 13.85 7.20 -10.14
N MET A 338 12.55 6.91 -10.29
CA MET A 338 11.47 7.81 -9.94
C MET A 338 11.41 8.06 -8.43
N SER A 339 11.73 7.05 -7.60
CA SER A 339 11.68 7.19 -6.14
C SER A 339 12.62 8.30 -5.65
N GLN A 340 13.86 8.31 -6.17
CA GLN A 340 14.86 9.32 -5.85
C GLN A 340 14.47 10.69 -6.39
N ALA A 341 13.94 10.74 -7.63
CA ALA A 341 13.47 11.99 -8.24
C ALA A 341 12.35 12.63 -7.40
N VAL A 342 11.33 11.86 -7.00
CA VAL A 342 10.22 12.35 -6.16
C VAL A 342 10.71 12.76 -4.77
N TYR A 343 11.65 12.02 -4.20
CA TYR A 343 12.24 12.36 -2.91
C TYR A 343 12.94 13.72 -2.94
N GLY A 344 13.63 14.06 -4.03
CA GLY A 344 14.28 15.37 -4.22
C GLY A 344 13.33 16.57 -4.31
N LEU A 345 12.04 16.35 -4.56
CA LEU A 345 11.05 17.43 -4.71
C LEU A 345 10.63 18.04 -3.37
N GLU A 346 10.26 19.32 -3.41
CA GLU A 346 9.51 19.95 -2.32
C GLU A 346 8.09 19.36 -2.17
N PRO A 347 7.43 19.50 -1.00
CA PRO A 347 6.11 18.90 -0.75
C PRO A 347 5.06 19.17 -1.81
N ARG A 348 5.01 20.40 -2.35
CA ARG A 348 4.08 20.77 -3.44
C ARG A 348 4.39 20.01 -4.73
N GLY A 349 5.66 19.84 -5.08
CA GLY A 349 6.08 19.06 -6.25
C GLY A 349 5.65 17.59 -6.12
N ARG A 350 5.85 16.99 -4.95
CA ARG A 350 5.39 15.62 -4.67
C ARG A 350 3.88 15.49 -4.82
N GLN A 351 3.10 16.45 -4.33
CA GLN A 351 1.63 16.44 -4.47
C GLN A 351 1.18 16.45 -5.93
N ILE A 352 1.82 17.25 -6.78
CA ILE A 352 1.51 17.31 -8.22
C ILE A 352 1.78 15.95 -8.86
N VAL A 353 2.99 15.41 -8.68
CA VAL A 353 3.38 14.11 -9.25
C VAL A 353 2.46 12.98 -8.77
N MET A 354 2.13 12.95 -7.48
CA MET A 354 1.23 11.93 -6.91
C MET A 354 -0.21 12.07 -7.41
N SER A 355 -0.69 13.30 -7.63
CA SER A 355 -2.02 13.53 -8.18
C SER A 355 -2.13 13.01 -9.61
N ASP A 356 -1.13 13.28 -10.45
CA ASP A 356 -1.10 12.85 -11.85
C ASP A 356 -0.95 11.33 -11.98
N ALA A 357 -0.09 10.74 -11.14
CA ALA A 357 0.12 9.29 -11.10
C ALA A 357 -1.08 8.50 -10.57
N LYS A 358 -2.06 9.14 -9.92
CA LYS A 358 -3.13 8.45 -9.19
C LYS A 358 -3.91 7.44 -10.05
N ALA A 359 -4.10 7.74 -11.33
CA ALA A 359 -4.84 6.90 -12.27
C ALA A 359 -4.13 5.59 -12.65
N THR A 360 -2.85 5.44 -12.31
CA THR A 360 -2.11 4.20 -12.61
C THR A 360 -2.31 3.12 -11.55
N ASN A 361 -2.73 3.48 -10.33
CA ASN A 361 -2.83 2.53 -9.20
C ASN A 361 -4.10 2.67 -8.35
N TYR A 362 -4.60 3.89 -8.10
CA TYR A 362 -5.63 4.12 -7.08
C TYR A 362 -7.03 4.36 -7.63
N SER A 363 -8.01 3.62 -7.11
CA SER A 363 -9.43 3.73 -7.49
C SER A 363 -9.65 3.56 -9.00
N VAL A 364 -8.89 2.62 -9.56
CA VAL A 364 -8.94 2.16 -10.94
C VAL A 364 -9.00 0.64 -10.97
N VAL A 365 -9.41 0.10 -12.12
CA VAL A 365 -9.70 -1.31 -12.33
C VAL A 365 -9.06 -1.74 -13.65
N ASN A 366 -8.54 -2.96 -13.70
CA ASN A 366 -8.02 -3.53 -14.94
C ASN A 366 -9.11 -3.55 -16.03
N PRO A 367 -8.81 -3.16 -17.29
CA PRO A 367 -9.78 -3.15 -18.38
C PRO A 367 -10.54 -4.47 -18.59
N LYS A 368 -9.89 -5.63 -18.40
CA LYS A 368 -10.54 -6.95 -18.51
C LYS A 368 -11.59 -7.17 -17.42
N THR A 369 -11.30 -6.74 -16.19
CA THR A 369 -12.24 -6.82 -15.07
C THR A 369 -13.42 -5.87 -15.28
N LEU A 370 -13.16 -4.65 -15.79
CA LEU A 370 -14.23 -3.71 -16.17
C LEU A 370 -15.16 -4.30 -17.22
N LEU A 371 -14.59 -4.86 -18.29
CA LEU A 371 -15.37 -5.51 -19.33
C LEU A 371 -16.19 -6.67 -18.76
N SER A 372 -15.60 -7.49 -17.88
CA SER A 372 -16.30 -8.60 -17.23
C SER A 372 -17.51 -8.14 -16.40
N ILE A 373 -17.40 -7.01 -15.69
CA ILE A 373 -18.54 -6.42 -14.96
C ILE A 373 -19.60 -5.92 -15.94
N TYR A 374 -19.18 -5.20 -16.97
CA TYR A 374 -20.09 -4.62 -17.95
C TYR A 374 -20.89 -5.71 -18.68
N GLU A 375 -20.20 -6.76 -19.17
CA GLU A 375 -20.84 -7.90 -19.84
C GLU A 375 -21.80 -8.64 -18.90
N ALA A 376 -21.46 -8.82 -17.63
CA ALA A 376 -22.36 -9.45 -16.65
C ALA A 376 -23.64 -8.63 -16.44
N MET A 377 -23.52 -7.30 -16.32
CA MET A 377 -24.67 -6.40 -16.17
C MET A 377 -25.51 -6.30 -17.46
N TYR A 378 -24.86 -6.29 -18.62
CA TYR A 378 -25.56 -6.28 -19.91
C TYR A 378 -26.31 -7.60 -20.16
N ALA A 379 -25.68 -8.75 -19.87
CA ALA A 379 -26.33 -10.05 -19.94
C ALA A 379 -27.55 -10.12 -19.00
N GLN A 380 -27.45 -9.57 -17.79
CA GLN A 380 -28.59 -9.42 -16.88
C GLN A 380 -29.74 -8.62 -17.54
N GLN A 381 -29.46 -7.48 -18.16
CA GLN A 381 -30.47 -6.68 -18.85
C GLN A 381 -31.15 -7.47 -19.98
N VAL A 382 -30.37 -8.20 -20.78
CA VAL A 382 -30.88 -9.05 -21.86
C VAL A 382 -31.83 -10.12 -21.32
N GLU A 383 -31.43 -10.84 -20.28
CA GLU A 383 -32.26 -11.87 -19.66
C GLU A 383 -33.55 -11.30 -19.07
N GLU A 384 -33.47 -10.12 -18.43
CA GLU A 384 -34.65 -9.44 -17.90
C GLU A 384 -35.64 -9.01 -19.00
N ASP A 385 -35.14 -8.56 -20.14
CA ASP A 385 -35.99 -8.14 -21.27
C ASP A 385 -36.59 -9.32 -22.03
N ILE A 386 -35.87 -10.44 -22.15
CA ILE A 386 -36.41 -11.70 -22.67
C ILE A 386 -37.52 -12.21 -21.75
N ALA A 387 -37.27 -12.26 -20.44
CA ALA A 387 -38.23 -12.76 -19.46
C ALA A 387 -39.52 -11.92 -19.42
N LYS A 388 -39.42 -10.59 -19.56
CA LYS A 388 -40.58 -9.69 -19.70
C LYS A 388 -41.40 -9.98 -20.96
N ARG A 389 -40.76 -10.38 -22.06
CA ARG A 389 -41.42 -10.65 -23.34
C ARG A 389 -42.10 -12.00 -23.35
N ASP A 390 -41.41 -13.03 -22.88
CA ASP A 390 -41.83 -14.42 -23.03
C ASP A 390 -42.62 -14.92 -21.80
N GLY A 391 -42.59 -14.17 -20.69
CA GLY A 391 -43.20 -14.57 -19.41
C GLY A 391 -42.41 -15.64 -18.66
N THR A 392 -41.28 -16.11 -19.21
CA THR A 392 -40.44 -17.16 -18.63
C THR A 392 -39.33 -16.56 -17.76
N LEU A 393 -39.31 -16.89 -16.47
CA LEU A 393 -38.39 -16.32 -15.48
C LEU A 393 -37.28 -17.30 -15.06
N ASP A 394 -37.15 -18.44 -15.75
CA ASP A 394 -36.32 -19.57 -15.30
C ASP A 394 -34.81 -19.30 -15.37
N SER A 395 -34.34 -18.53 -16.36
CA SER A 395 -32.93 -18.15 -16.48
C SER A 395 -32.49 -17.18 -15.37
N LEU A 396 -33.37 -16.28 -14.94
CA LEU A 396 -33.13 -15.26 -13.92
C LEU A 396 -33.04 -15.81 -12.49
N LYS A 397 -33.64 -16.97 -12.22
CA LYS A 397 -33.60 -17.63 -10.89
C LYS A 397 -32.17 -17.98 -10.45
N ARG A 398 -31.24 -18.11 -11.38
CA ARG A 398 -29.90 -18.67 -11.13
C ARG A 398 -28.79 -17.63 -11.02
N SER A 399 -29.08 -16.35 -11.30
CA SER A 399 -28.09 -15.28 -11.26
C SER A 399 -28.47 -14.24 -10.20
N PRO A 400 -27.52 -13.72 -9.40
CA PRO A 400 -27.76 -12.52 -8.60
C PRO A 400 -28.02 -11.31 -9.49
N LYS A 401 -28.75 -10.32 -8.96
CA LYS A 401 -28.92 -9.01 -9.58
C LYS A 401 -27.77 -8.10 -9.17
N LEU A 402 -27.03 -7.61 -10.16
CA LEU A 402 -25.91 -6.69 -10.01
C LEU A 402 -26.36 -5.26 -10.22
N ILE A 403 -26.00 -4.38 -9.29
CA ILE A 403 -26.37 -2.96 -9.31
C ILE A 403 -25.14 -2.11 -8.98
N ILE A 404 -24.93 -1.00 -9.68
CA ILE A 404 -23.91 0.00 -9.35
C ILE A 404 -24.60 1.32 -9.02
N HIS A 405 -24.35 1.85 -7.83
CA HIS A 405 -24.85 3.14 -7.36
C HIS A 405 -23.72 4.17 -7.33
N PRO A 406 -23.65 5.09 -8.32
CA PRO A 406 -22.64 6.14 -8.35
C PRO A 406 -22.91 7.24 -7.34
N TYR A 407 -21.90 8.10 -7.12
CA TYR A 407 -21.96 9.25 -6.22
C TYR A 407 -22.49 8.95 -4.82
N THR A 408 -22.25 7.75 -4.28
CA THR A 408 -22.81 7.36 -2.98
C THR A 408 -21.72 7.20 -1.94
N GLU A 409 -21.92 7.82 -0.78
CA GLU A 409 -21.06 7.74 0.39
C GLU A 409 -21.82 7.17 1.59
N LEU A 410 -21.14 6.30 2.33
CA LEU A 410 -21.65 5.79 3.60
C LEU A 410 -21.38 6.80 4.72
N VAL A 411 -22.45 7.26 5.37
CA VAL A 411 -22.37 8.24 6.46
C VAL A 411 -22.55 7.58 7.82
N GLY A 412 -23.40 6.54 7.90
CA GLY A 412 -23.72 5.86 9.15
C GLY A 412 -24.10 4.40 8.94
N ALA A 413 -23.98 3.60 9.98
CA ALA A 413 -24.40 2.20 9.98
C ALA A 413 -24.87 1.82 11.39
N THR A 414 -26.00 1.11 11.47
CA THR A 414 -26.57 0.60 12.72
C THR A 414 -27.02 -0.83 12.52
N THR A 415 -27.00 -1.64 13.58
CA THR A 415 -27.69 -2.93 13.58
C THR A 415 -29.19 -2.70 13.63
N SER A 416 -29.98 -3.38 12.79
CA SER A 416 -31.43 -3.22 12.81
C SER A 416 -32.01 -3.74 14.14
N GLY A 417 -32.92 -2.97 14.75
CA GLY A 417 -33.52 -3.30 16.06
C GLY A 417 -34.52 -4.47 16.02
N ALA A 418 -34.97 -4.88 14.82
CA ALA A 418 -35.97 -5.94 14.63
C ALA A 418 -35.37 -7.34 14.43
N SER A 419 -34.09 -7.43 14.08
CA SER A 419 -33.32 -8.68 14.04
C SER A 419 -31.83 -8.32 14.09
N PRO A 420 -31.01 -8.96 14.95
CA PRO A 420 -29.56 -8.76 14.99
C PRO A 420 -28.83 -9.21 13.69
N SER A 421 -29.59 -9.51 12.64
CA SER A 421 -29.16 -10.14 11.40
C SER A 421 -29.04 -9.19 10.21
N SER A 422 -29.44 -7.92 10.31
CA SER A 422 -29.29 -6.96 9.21
C SER A 422 -28.68 -5.64 9.67
N LEU A 423 -28.07 -4.94 8.72
CA LEU A 423 -27.40 -3.65 8.89
C LEU A 423 -28.20 -2.58 8.16
N THR A 424 -28.64 -1.55 8.86
CA THR A 424 -29.20 -0.35 8.25
C THR A 424 -28.06 0.60 7.92
N LEU A 425 -27.87 0.90 6.64
CA LEU A 425 -26.84 1.81 6.14
C LEU A 425 -27.45 3.15 5.80
N VAL A 426 -26.85 4.23 6.29
CA VAL A 426 -27.22 5.62 5.96
C VAL A 426 -26.32 6.10 4.83
N LEU A 427 -26.92 6.34 3.67
CA LEU A 427 -26.25 6.60 2.40
C LEU A 427 -26.55 8.03 1.93
N ARG A 428 -25.51 8.79 1.60
CA ARG A 428 -25.60 10.14 1.02
C ARG A 428 -25.26 10.11 -0.46
N ASN A 429 -26.14 10.65 -1.29
CA ASN A 429 -25.80 10.99 -2.67
C ASN A 429 -24.98 12.30 -2.67
N LEU A 430 -23.76 12.26 -3.18
CA LEU A 430 -22.79 13.36 -3.18
C LEU A 430 -23.15 14.50 -4.13
N VAL A 431 -23.97 14.25 -5.14
CA VAL A 431 -24.39 15.27 -6.13
C VAL A 431 -25.75 15.84 -5.77
N ALA A 432 -26.73 14.97 -5.50
CA ALA A 432 -28.08 15.39 -5.12
C ALA A 432 -28.20 15.84 -3.66
N SER A 433 -27.18 15.60 -2.83
CA SER A 433 -27.18 15.86 -1.38
C SER A 433 -28.35 15.19 -0.62
N THR A 434 -28.97 14.17 -1.21
CA THR A 434 -30.04 13.40 -0.57
C THR A 434 -29.45 12.33 0.33
N VAL A 435 -30.10 12.10 1.47
CA VAL A 435 -29.74 11.04 2.42
C VAL A 435 -30.92 10.08 2.53
N HIS A 436 -30.63 8.78 2.45
CA HIS A 436 -31.62 7.74 2.69
C HIS A 436 -30.98 6.60 3.47
N SER A 437 -31.83 5.75 4.06
CA SER A 437 -31.41 4.55 4.77
C SER A 437 -31.93 3.32 4.05
N GLU A 438 -31.09 2.29 3.95
CA GLU A 438 -31.46 1.00 3.37
C GLU A 438 -30.88 -0.15 4.20
N GLU A 439 -31.62 -1.26 4.29
CA GLU A 439 -31.17 -2.46 4.99
C GLU A 439 -30.40 -3.43 4.07
N PHE A 440 -29.28 -3.95 4.57
CA PHE A 440 -28.44 -4.95 3.94
C PHE A 440 -28.11 -6.08 4.91
N ASP A 441 -27.95 -7.30 4.39
CA ASP A 441 -27.65 -8.49 5.19
C ASP A 441 -26.15 -8.63 5.48
N ALA A 442 -25.30 -8.10 4.59
CA ALA A 442 -23.85 -8.04 4.77
C ALA A 442 -23.19 -7.00 3.87
N VAL A 443 -21.95 -6.66 4.21
CA VAL A 443 -21.15 -5.62 3.55
C VAL A 443 -19.75 -6.14 3.22
N VAL A 444 -19.34 -5.96 1.96
CA VAL A 444 -17.97 -6.19 1.49
C VAL A 444 -17.29 -4.86 1.20
N CYS A 445 -16.14 -4.61 1.83
CA CYS A 445 -15.39 -3.36 1.69
C CYS A 445 -14.14 -3.58 0.83
N GLY A 446 -14.14 -3.08 -0.40
CA GLY A 446 -12.95 -2.92 -1.24
C GLY A 446 -12.37 -1.50 -1.12
N THR A 447 -12.16 -1.05 0.12
CA THR A 447 -11.92 0.35 0.49
C THR A 447 -10.44 0.70 0.70
N GLY A 448 -9.54 -0.21 0.31
CA GLY A 448 -8.10 0.01 0.31
C GLY A 448 -7.45 -0.20 1.68
N TYR A 449 -6.23 0.33 1.83
CA TYR A 449 -5.39 0.04 2.97
C TYR A 449 -4.78 1.31 3.57
N ASP A 450 -4.54 1.28 4.88
CA ASP A 450 -3.70 2.23 5.61
C ASP A 450 -2.29 1.67 5.75
N ARG A 451 -1.28 2.50 5.51
CA ARG A 451 0.15 2.15 5.52
C ARG A 451 0.91 2.88 6.62
N GLN A 452 0.24 3.56 7.54
CA GLN A 452 0.85 4.33 8.63
C GLN A 452 0.78 3.65 10.00
N ALA A 453 0.28 2.41 10.06
CA ALA A 453 0.12 1.66 11.31
C ALA A 453 1.44 1.38 12.05
N TRP A 454 2.59 1.45 11.36
CA TRP A 454 3.92 1.37 11.96
C TRP A 454 4.13 2.43 13.06
N LYS A 455 3.45 3.58 12.98
CA LYS A 455 3.49 4.62 14.01
C LYS A 455 2.95 4.11 15.35
N GLY A 456 1.86 3.36 15.32
CA GLY A 456 1.29 2.73 16.51
C GLY A 456 2.20 1.64 17.09
N LEU A 457 2.88 0.88 16.22
CA LEU A 457 3.83 -0.15 16.64
C LEU A 457 5.05 0.43 17.37
N LEU A 458 5.61 1.53 16.86
CA LEU A 458 6.79 2.16 17.48
C LEU A 458 6.46 3.10 18.63
N PHE A 459 5.34 3.83 18.55
CA PHE A 459 5.10 4.99 19.41
C PHE A 459 3.78 4.94 20.18
N SER A 460 3.07 3.81 20.22
CA SER A 460 1.97 3.67 21.18
C SER A 460 2.53 3.75 22.61
N LYS A 461 1.78 4.43 23.49
CA LYS A 461 2.00 4.27 24.94
C LYS A 461 1.80 2.79 25.23
N SER A 462 2.77 2.13 25.85
CA SER A 462 2.70 0.68 26.06
C SER A 462 1.34 0.33 26.65
N ALA A 463 0.75 -0.78 26.19
CA ALA A 463 -0.35 -1.38 26.92
C ALA A 463 0.08 -1.47 28.40
N GLU A 464 -0.79 -1.02 29.30
CA GLU A 464 -0.57 -1.07 30.74
C GLU A 464 -0.06 -2.47 31.13
N ASP A 465 1.11 -2.49 31.79
CA ASP A 465 1.75 -3.59 32.52
C ASP A 465 1.38 -5.02 32.09
N LEU A 466 2.21 -5.63 31.23
CA LEU A 466 2.13 -7.07 30.98
C LEU A 466 3.16 -7.93 31.73
N THR A 467 4.10 -7.36 32.48
CA THR A 467 4.87 -8.04 33.56
C THR A 467 5.90 -7.08 34.16
N ALA A 468 5.50 -6.27 35.14
CA ALA A 468 6.42 -5.36 35.82
C ALA A 468 7.48 -6.13 36.64
N THR A 469 8.69 -6.23 36.09
CA THR A 469 9.95 -6.10 36.83
C THR A 469 10.54 -4.73 36.51
N PRO A 470 11.32 -4.10 37.41
CA PRO A 470 11.85 -2.75 37.19
C PRO A 470 12.74 -2.77 35.94
N SER A 471 12.21 -2.30 34.82
CA SER A 471 12.69 -2.75 33.51
C SER A 471 13.75 -1.81 32.96
N GLU A 472 14.91 -2.37 32.63
CA GLU A 472 16.03 -1.78 31.87
C GLU A 472 15.63 -1.32 30.44
N THR A 473 14.33 -1.20 30.13
CA THR A 473 13.82 -0.79 28.82
C THR A 473 12.82 0.35 28.90
N VAL A 474 12.80 1.20 27.86
CA VAL A 474 12.02 2.44 27.81
C VAL A 474 11.25 2.50 26.47
N PRO A 475 9.94 2.80 26.47
CA PRO A 475 9.18 2.95 25.23
C PRO A 475 9.79 4.00 24.30
N LEU A 476 9.90 3.71 22.99
CA LEU A 476 10.53 4.65 22.05
C LEU A 476 9.82 6.02 22.00
N ALA A 477 8.52 6.06 22.26
CA ALA A 477 7.75 7.31 22.35
C ALA A 477 8.19 8.23 23.51
N THR A 478 8.89 7.69 24.51
CA THR A 478 9.35 8.44 25.69
C THR A 478 10.82 8.82 25.59
N LEU A 479 11.61 8.16 24.73
CA LEU A 479 13.03 8.47 24.50
C LEU A 479 13.23 9.80 23.80
N PHE A 480 12.25 10.23 23.03
CA PHE A 480 12.25 11.48 22.30
C PHE A 480 11.12 12.33 22.89
N GLU A 481 11.42 13.57 23.32
CA GLU A 481 10.37 14.56 23.59
C GLU A 481 9.46 14.57 22.37
N LEU A 482 8.14 14.76 22.55
CA LEU A 482 7.21 14.94 21.43
C LEU A 482 7.69 16.14 20.60
N VAL A 483 8.62 15.90 19.67
CA VAL A 483 9.21 16.94 18.85
C VAL A 483 8.04 17.49 18.08
N GLN A 484 7.69 18.74 18.37
CA GLN A 484 6.86 19.54 17.49
C GLN A 484 7.64 19.69 16.19
N THR A 485 7.51 18.71 15.30
CA THR A 485 7.87 18.91 13.92
C THR A 485 6.83 19.89 13.34
N PRO A 486 7.24 20.86 12.51
CA PRO A 486 6.29 21.55 11.66
C PRO A 486 5.54 20.46 10.88
N SER A 487 4.23 20.40 11.09
CA SER A 487 3.34 19.50 10.35
C SER A 487 3.66 19.59 8.85
N PRO A 488 3.94 18.48 8.14
CA PRO A 488 3.63 18.43 6.73
C PRO A 488 2.10 18.40 6.66
N LEU A 489 1.56 19.61 6.59
CA LEU A 489 0.14 19.97 6.51
C LEU A 489 -0.75 18.84 6.01
N ASP A 490 -1.78 18.60 6.82
CA ASP A 490 -2.93 17.75 6.58
C ASP A 490 -3.31 17.67 5.09
N TRP A 491 -3.29 16.44 4.56
CA TRP A 491 -4.08 16.15 3.37
C TRP A 491 -5.55 16.07 3.81
N PRO A 492 -6.47 16.91 3.28
CA PRO A 492 -7.88 16.72 3.55
C PRO A 492 -8.29 15.35 3.01
N SER A 493 -9.12 14.62 3.76
CA SER A 493 -9.86 13.48 3.21
C SER A 493 -10.40 13.87 1.82
N PRO A 494 -10.36 13.00 0.79
CA PRO A 494 -10.89 13.30 -0.55
C PRO A 494 -12.39 13.67 -0.61
N SER A 495 -13.04 13.90 0.53
CA SER A 495 -14.44 14.28 0.70
C SER A 495 -14.66 15.77 1.03
N GLU A 496 -13.63 16.61 1.16
CA GLU A 496 -13.80 18.01 1.63
C GLU A 496 -13.15 19.10 0.74
N ALA A 497 -12.84 18.80 -0.52
CA ALA A 497 -12.35 19.83 -1.46
C ALA A 497 -13.46 20.35 -2.38
N LEU A 498 -14.53 20.92 -1.82
CA LEU A 498 -15.43 21.85 -2.52
C LEU A 498 -16.16 22.68 -1.45
N HIS A 499 -15.67 23.90 -1.21
CA HIS A 499 -16.42 25.12 -0.88
C HIS A 499 -15.49 26.14 -0.19
N ALA A 500 -15.11 27.20 -0.89
CA ALA A 500 -15.18 28.60 -0.43
C ALA A 500 -14.51 29.55 -1.44
N SER A 501 -15.11 30.75 -1.56
CA SER A 501 -14.82 31.90 -2.44
C SER A 501 -15.17 31.70 -3.92
N ASP A 502 -16.08 32.45 -4.53
CA ASP A 502 -16.20 33.91 -4.44
C ASP A 502 -17.64 34.45 -4.36
N LEU A 503 -17.90 35.26 -3.34
CA LEU A 503 -18.95 36.27 -3.27
C LEU A 503 -18.25 37.57 -2.94
N SER A 504 -17.97 38.41 -3.94
CA SER A 504 -18.19 39.86 -3.85
C SER A 504 -17.88 40.58 -5.17
N ASP A 505 -18.92 41.25 -5.66
CA ASP A 505 -18.87 42.61 -6.22
C ASP A 505 -18.20 42.83 -7.59
N ARG A 506 -19.00 42.90 -8.67
CA ARG A 506 -19.50 44.20 -9.17
C ARG A 506 -20.36 44.06 -10.42
N SER A 507 -21.47 44.80 -10.36
CA SER A 507 -22.32 45.23 -11.47
C SER A 507 -21.55 45.89 -12.61
N GLN A 508 -21.86 45.53 -13.85
CA GLN A 508 -22.13 46.51 -14.90
C GLN A 508 -22.97 45.88 -16.03
N SER A 509 -24.13 46.48 -16.22
CA SER A 509 -25.07 46.28 -17.30
C SER A 509 -24.47 46.69 -18.65
N HIS A 510 -24.56 45.83 -19.67
CA HIS A 510 -24.86 46.29 -21.03
C HIS A 510 -25.57 45.18 -21.83
N SER A 511 -26.77 45.52 -22.26
CA SER A 511 -27.60 44.85 -23.25
C SER A 511 -27.04 45.03 -24.66
N ARG A 512 -27.03 43.96 -25.47
CA ARG A 512 -27.36 43.89 -26.92
C ARG A 512 -26.96 42.51 -27.45
N GLU A 513 -27.94 41.69 -27.82
CA GLU A 513 -28.49 41.52 -29.17
C GLU A 513 -27.88 40.30 -29.89
N THR A 514 -28.82 39.48 -30.35
CA THR A 514 -28.75 38.28 -31.15
C THR A 514 -28.03 38.45 -32.49
N THR A 515 -27.26 37.46 -32.93
CA THR A 515 -27.35 36.92 -34.29
C THR A 515 -26.77 35.50 -34.37
N SER A 516 -27.45 34.70 -35.18
CA SER A 516 -27.23 33.31 -35.54
C SER A 516 -26.05 33.06 -36.49
N ALA A 517 -25.63 31.79 -36.52
CA ALA A 517 -25.40 30.96 -37.71
C ALA A 517 -23.96 30.46 -37.99
N ASN A 518 -23.93 29.14 -38.13
CA ASN A 518 -23.21 28.30 -39.10
C ASN A 518 -21.70 28.01 -39.01
N GLU A 519 -21.48 26.68 -39.07
CA GLU A 519 -20.52 25.92 -39.88
C GLU A 519 -19.03 25.85 -39.45
N SER A 520 -18.65 24.64 -39.01
CA SER A 520 -17.33 24.01 -39.10
C SER A 520 -16.87 23.82 -40.56
N PRO A 521 -15.69 23.24 -40.85
CA PRO A 521 -14.35 23.32 -40.25
C PRO A 521 -13.28 23.68 -41.33
N LEU A 522 -11.98 23.81 -40.96
CA LEU A 522 -10.80 23.21 -41.63
C LEU A 522 -9.48 24.02 -41.51
N PHE A 523 -8.40 23.24 -41.29
CA PHE A 523 -6.97 23.39 -41.62
C PHE A 523 -6.00 24.34 -40.87
N SER A 524 -5.00 23.65 -40.27
CA SER A 524 -3.53 23.81 -40.40
C SER A 524 -2.76 25.00 -39.82
N ASN A 525 -1.73 24.60 -39.07
CA ASN A 525 -0.36 25.12 -38.96
C ASN A 525 -0.13 26.64 -39.07
N SER A 526 0.38 27.24 -37.99
CA SER A 526 1.80 27.62 -37.90
C SER A 526 2.10 28.39 -36.60
N ALA A 527 3.32 28.20 -36.12
CA ALA A 527 3.89 28.85 -34.95
C ALA A 527 4.08 30.36 -35.18
N VAL A 528 3.80 31.16 -34.16
CA VAL A 528 4.39 32.50 -34.01
C VAL A 528 4.74 32.72 -32.54
N SER A 529 6.03 32.90 -32.31
CA SER A 529 6.63 33.33 -31.05
C SER A 529 6.29 34.80 -30.78
N SER A 530 5.93 35.12 -29.54
CA SER A 530 6.10 36.49 -29.04
C SER A 530 6.45 36.49 -27.55
N SER A 531 7.38 37.39 -27.27
CA SER A 531 8.18 37.66 -26.08
C SER A 531 7.42 38.03 -24.80
N ALA A 532 8.01 37.55 -23.70
CA ALA A 532 8.09 38.09 -22.34
C ALA A 532 7.47 39.47 -22.03
N ALA A 533 6.73 39.51 -20.92
CA ALA A 533 6.71 40.66 -20.02
C ALA A 533 6.59 40.19 -18.56
N SER A 534 7.63 40.52 -17.80
CA SER A 534 7.86 40.33 -16.38
C SER A 534 6.91 41.19 -15.54
N SER A 535 6.43 40.67 -14.41
CA SER A 535 5.99 41.50 -13.27
C SER A 535 5.95 40.70 -11.95
N PRO A 536 6.09 41.38 -10.80
CA PRO A 536 6.85 40.90 -9.65
C PRO A 536 6.02 40.12 -8.61
N ALA A 537 6.73 39.33 -7.82
CA ALA A 537 6.23 38.64 -6.64
C ALA A 537 5.67 39.62 -5.58
N PRO A 538 4.53 39.31 -4.92
CA PRO A 538 4.18 39.94 -3.67
C PRO A 538 4.81 39.21 -2.48
N SER A 539 5.29 40.04 -1.57
CA SER A 539 6.05 39.79 -0.36
C SER A 539 5.32 39.00 0.73
N ARG A 540 6.11 38.26 1.50
CA ARG A 540 5.85 37.69 2.84
C ARG A 540 4.83 38.49 3.66
N GLY A 541 3.69 37.87 3.96
CA GLY A 541 2.75 38.29 4.99
C GLY A 541 2.48 37.12 5.94
N SER A 542 2.86 37.27 7.20
CA SER A 542 2.74 36.31 8.29
C SER A 542 1.30 36.15 8.76
N TYR A 543 0.77 34.93 8.74
CA TYR A 543 -0.37 34.53 9.58
C TYR A 543 -0.14 33.12 10.14
N GLN A 544 0.16 33.07 11.44
CA GLN A 544 0.15 31.87 12.25
C GLN A 544 -1.27 31.63 12.79
N LYS A 545 -1.76 30.40 12.66
CA LYS A 545 -2.64 29.79 13.67
C LYS A 545 -2.32 28.31 13.73
N ALA A 546 -1.61 27.92 14.79
CA ALA A 546 -1.23 26.54 15.07
C ALA A 546 -2.42 25.79 15.65
N ASP A 547 -2.75 24.63 15.09
CA ASP A 547 -3.66 23.67 15.70
C ASP A 547 -2.89 22.57 16.44
N LYS A 548 -3.39 22.22 17.63
CA LYS A 548 -2.74 21.34 18.61
C LYS A 548 -3.07 19.87 18.36
N THR A 549 -2.33 19.19 17.50
CA THR A 549 -2.20 17.73 17.54
C THR A 549 -0.75 17.34 17.25
N SER A 550 -0.02 16.89 18.27
CA SER A 550 1.36 16.42 18.17
C SER A 550 1.41 15.10 17.39
N SER A 551 1.70 15.16 16.09
CA SER A 551 2.05 13.97 15.31
C SER A 551 3.56 13.76 15.36
N ASN A 552 4.01 12.60 15.85
CA ASN A 552 5.38 12.11 15.66
C ASN A 552 5.62 11.82 14.17
N ASP A 553 5.77 12.85 13.34
CA ASP A 553 6.06 12.71 11.93
C ASP A 553 7.57 12.84 11.71
N TYR A 554 8.28 11.79 12.09
CA TYR A 554 9.68 11.63 11.74
C TYR A 554 9.75 11.39 10.23
N GLY A 555 10.31 12.34 9.49
CA GLY A 555 10.56 12.18 8.06
C GLY A 555 11.51 11.01 7.77
N VAL A 556 11.62 10.62 6.50
CA VAL A 556 12.54 9.57 6.05
C VAL A 556 13.71 10.15 5.26
N THR A 557 14.82 9.41 5.19
CA THR A 557 15.92 9.66 4.24
C THR A 557 15.55 9.09 2.87
N GLU A 558 16.39 9.39 1.85
CA GLU A 558 16.29 8.83 0.50
C GLU A 558 16.42 7.29 0.50
N SER A 559 17.17 6.77 1.46
CA SER A 559 17.34 5.33 1.69
C SER A 559 16.28 4.78 2.65
N TYR A 560 15.13 5.42 2.77
CA TYR A 560 13.96 4.98 3.56
C TYR A 560 14.19 4.87 5.09
N ARG A 561 15.28 5.43 5.62
CA ARG A 561 15.59 5.43 7.06
C ARG A 561 14.80 6.52 7.77
N LEU A 562 14.16 6.22 8.89
CA LEU A 562 13.55 7.23 9.76
C LEU A 562 14.61 8.19 10.30
N ARG A 563 14.30 9.50 10.28
CA ARG A 563 15.12 10.56 10.86
C ARG A 563 14.83 10.70 12.36
N LEU A 564 15.11 9.65 13.11
CA LEU A 564 15.01 9.67 14.57
C LEU A 564 16.13 10.54 15.18
N PRO A 565 15.88 11.20 16.32
CA PRO A 565 16.93 11.88 17.06
C PRO A 565 18.07 10.94 17.43
N THR A 566 19.32 11.42 17.36
CA THR A 566 20.50 10.66 17.80
C THR A 566 20.76 10.79 19.30
N LYS A 567 19.98 11.64 19.98
CA LYS A 567 20.03 11.89 21.42
C LYS A 567 18.68 11.62 22.05
N THR A 568 18.69 10.98 23.22
CA THR A 568 17.51 10.81 24.08
C THR A 568 17.23 12.10 24.85
N VAL A 569 16.03 12.23 25.42
CA VAL A 569 15.64 13.36 26.29
C VAL A 569 16.59 13.56 27.48
N ASP A 570 17.17 12.47 27.97
CA ASP A 570 18.12 12.46 29.08
C ASP A 570 19.58 12.69 28.62
N GLY A 571 19.80 13.03 27.34
CA GLY A 571 21.10 13.39 26.77
C GLY A 571 21.98 12.23 26.31
N GLY A 572 21.52 10.98 26.45
CA GLY A 572 22.23 9.79 26.01
C GLY A 572 22.17 9.58 24.50
N ASP A 573 23.08 8.77 23.97
CA ASP A 573 23.14 8.41 22.56
C ASP A 573 22.08 7.37 22.18
N PHE A 574 21.33 7.63 21.10
CA PHE A 574 20.47 6.65 20.44
C PHE A 574 21.12 6.12 19.16
N LYS A 575 21.63 4.89 19.21
CA LYS A 575 22.32 4.22 18.09
C LYS A 575 21.40 3.46 17.12
N PRO A 576 20.30 2.82 17.55
CA PRO A 576 19.45 2.06 16.63
C PRO A 576 18.99 2.86 15.42
N ARG A 577 18.89 2.18 14.27
CA ARG A 577 18.32 2.72 13.04
C ARG A 577 17.08 1.93 12.65
N ILE A 578 16.11 2.63 12.07
CA ILE A 578 14.83 2.06 11.64
C ILE A 578 14.58 2.45 10.19
N TRP A 579 14.34 1.46 9.33
CA TRP A 579 13.94 1.65 7.94
C TRP A 579 12.47 1.31 7.74
N LEU A 580 11.81 2.01 6.82
CA LEU A 580 10.43 1.72 6.42
C LEU A 580 10.40 1.14 5.01
N GLN A 581 9.56 0.14 4.77
CA GLN A 581 9.29 -0.35 3.42
C GLN A 581 7.78 -0.39 3.13
N GLY A 582 7.38 0.23 2.02
CA GLY A 582 5.99 0.24 1.57
C GLY A 582 5.07 1.18 2.34
N SER A 583 5.65 2.17 3.02
CA SER A 583 4.95 3.18 3.85
C SER A 583 5.42 4.62 3.57
N CYS A 584 6.19 4.82 2.49
CA CYS A 584 6.91 6.04 2.14
C CYS A 584 6.39 6.71 0.85
N GLU A 585 5.21 6.34 0.36
CA GLU A 585 4.63 6.88 -0.88
C GLU A 585 4.61 8.42 -0.95
N SER A 586 4.35 9.10 0.16
CA SER A 586 4.33 10.57 0.24
C SER A 586 5.70 11.23 -0.03
N THR A 587 6.78 10.46 0.07
CA THR A 587 8.16 10.93 -0.11
C THR A 587 8.86 10.28 -1.30
N HIS A 588 8.60 9.00 -1.58
CA HIS A 588 9.28 8.19 -2.61
C HIS A 588 8.35 7.82 -3.78
N GLY A 589 7.12 8.32 -3.78
CA GLY A 589 6.20 8.15 -4.90
C GLY A 589 5.40 6.84 -4.89
N ILE A 590 4.52 6.72 -5.89
CA ILE A 590 3.45 5.71 -5.97
C ILE A 590 3.95 4.26 -6.06
N SER A 591 5.22 4.07 -6.44
CA SER A 591 5.87 2.76 -6.58
C SER A 591 6.25 2.13 -5.24
N ASP A 592 6.43 2.94 -4.18
CA ASP A 592 6.93 2.49 -2.89
C ASP A 592 6.09 1.34 -2.32
N SER A 593 4.78 1.39 -2.52
CA SER A 593 3.85 0.45 -1.91
C SER A 593 3.59 -0.81 -2.73
N LEU A 594 4.32 -0.97 -3.85
CA LEU A 594 4.13 -1.99 -4.88
C LEU A 594 5.39 -2.84 -5.08
N LEU A 595 5.27 -3.88 -5.93
CA LEU A 595 6.40 -4.76 -6.29
C LEU A 595 7.49 -4.04 -7.12
N SER A 596 7.12 -2.93 -7.78
CA SER A 596 7.87 -2.32 -8.88
C SER A 596 9.33 -1.96 -8.58
N VAL A 597 9.62 -1.61 -7.34
CA VAL A 597 10.95 -1.14 -6.93
C VAL A 597 11.57 -2.02 -5.84
N LEU A 598 10.96 -3.16 -5.50
CA LEU A 598 11.43 -3.99 -4.37
C LEU A 598 12.87 -4.43 -4.51
N ALA A 599 13.25 -4.96 -5.67
CA ALA A 599 14.61 -5.44 -5.91
C ALA A 599 15.65 -4.34 -5.65
N VAL A 600 15.43 -3.15 -6.23
CA VAL A 600 16.36 -2.02 -6.13
C VAL A 600 16.33 -1.40 -4.74
N ARG A 601 15.14 -1.10 -4.20
CA ARG A 601 14.98 -0.54 -2.85
C ARG A 601 15.64 -1.39 -1.79
N SER A 602 15.50 -2.71 -1.86
CA SER A 602 16.14 -3.61 -0.91
C SER A 602 17.66 -3.53 -0.96
N GLY A 603 18.24 -3.33 -2.15
CA GLY A 603 19.67 -3.03 -2.28
C GLY A 603 20.06 -1.68 -1.64
N GLU A 604 19.26 -0.64 -1.84
CA GLU A 604 19.47 0.69 -1.23
C GLU A 604 19.43 0.63 0.31
N VAL A 605 18.46 -0.12 0.87
CA VAL A 605 18.35 -0.32 2.32
C VAL A 605 19.55 -1.11 2.87
N VAL A 606 19.99 -2.17 2.19
CA VAL A 606 21.21 -2.91 2.59
C VAL A 606 22.44 -2.00 2.53
N ALA A 607 22.58 -1.18 1.49
CA ALA A 607 23.71 -0.27 1.36
C ALA A 607 23.74 0.78 2.48
N ASP A 608 22.59 1.37 2.83
CA ASP A 608 22.49 2.33 3.94
C ASP A 608 22.72 1.66 5.30
N PHE A 609 22.23 0.43 5.48
CA PHE A 609 22.53 -0.38 6.66
C PHE A 609 24.03 -0.62 6.83
N MET A 610 24.75 -1.00 5.76
CA MET A 610 26.20 -1.23 5.82
C MET A 610 26.99 0.05 6.12
N LYS A 611 26.45 1.22 5.75
CA LYS A 611 27.08 2.51 5.99
C LYS A 611 26.81 3.03 7.41
N GLU A 612 25.59 2.85 7.91
CA GLU A 612 25.10 3.60 9.07
C GLU A 612 24.53 2.74 10.20
N GLY A 613 24.20 1.48 9.92
CA GLY A 613 23.63 0.51 10.87
C GLY A 613 24.67 -0.35 11.58
N SER A 614 25.91 -0.39 11.07
CA SER A 614 27.03 -1.12 11.67
C SER A 614 27.67 -0.31 12.81
N PHE A 615 27.33 -0.65 14.05
CA PHE A 615 27.94 -0.09 15.26
C PHE A 615 28.19 -1.18 16.32
N ASP A 616 29.26 -1.00 17.08
CA ASP A 616 29.74 -1.96 18.10
C ASP A 616 28.87 -1.98 19.36
#